data_AF-A0A090Q5B3-F1
#
_entry.id   AF-A0A090Q5B3-F1
#
_cell.length_a   1.000
_cell.length_b   1.000
_cell.length_c   1.000
_cell.angle_alpha   90.00
_cell.angle_beta   90.00
_cell.angle_gamma   90.00
#
_symmetry.space_group_name_H-M   'P 1'
#
loop_
_entity.id
_entity.type
_entity.pdbx_description
1 polymer ?
#
loop_
_entity_poly.entity_id
_entity_poly.type
_entity_poly.pdbx_seq_one_letter_code
_entity_poly.pdbx_strand_id
1 'polypeptide(L)'
;MLFEDMTTSSQDMFNELVEIRRDLHQYPELAGNEKRTATLVADYLKELQLEVHENIGGYGVVGILDTGKPGKKIAWRATLTHLLPSLKMIQ
;
A
#
# COMPACT_ATOMS: atom_id res chain seq x y z
N MET A 1 -12.71 -9.03 -21.82
CA MET A 1 -13.05 -9.92 -20.68
C MET A 1 -12.02 -9.81 -19.55
N LEU A 2 -10.96 -10.64 -19.42
CA LEU A 2 -10.08 -10.57 -18.22
C LEU A 2 -9.44 -9.19 -17.94
N PHE A 3 -8.99 -8.47 -18.97
CA PHE A 3 -8.42 -7.12 -18.80
C PHE A 3 -9.47 -6.08 -18.40
N GLU A 4 -10.71 -6.28 -18.83
CA GLU A 4 -11.82 -5.35 -18.61
C GLU A 4 -12.27 -5.43 -17.15
N ASP A 5 -12.35 -6.66 -16.61
CA ASP A 5 -12.69 -6.93 -15.21
C ASP A 5 -11.65 -6.33 -14.24
N MET A 6 -10.37 -6.35 -14.61
CA MET A 6 -9.29 -5.73 -13.83
C MET A 6 -9.39 -4.21 -13.81
N THR A 7 -9.71 -3.58 -14.94
CA THR A 7 -9.87 -2.13 -15.02
C THR A 7 -11.07 -1.68 -14.19
N THR A 8 -12.22 -2.36 -14.31
CA THR A 8 -13.40 -2.06 -13.50
C THR A 8 -13.10 -2.16 -12.01
N SER A 9 -12.49 -3.27 -11.57
CA SER A 9 -12.15 -3.45 -10.15
C SER A 9 -11.19 -2.37 -9.63
N SER A 10 -10.22 -1.95 -10.47
CA SER A 10 -9.31 -0.86 -10.12
C SER A 10 -10.02 0.50 -10.03
N GLN A 11 -11.01 0.74 -10.90
CA GLN A 11 -11.83 1.95 -10.88
C GLN A 11 -12.67 2.04 -9.61
N ASP A 12 -13.22 0.92 -9.16
CA ASP A 12 -14.08 0.84 -7.97
C ASP A 12 -13.29 1.20 -6.70
N MET A 13 -12.01 0.83 -6.64
CA MET A 13 -11.11 1.17 -5.52
C MET A 13 -10.52 2.59 -5.62
N PHE A 14 -10.67 3.28 -6.76
CA PHE A 14 -9.95 4.54 -7.02
C PHE A 14 -10.23 5.62 -5.96
N ASN A 15 -11.51 5.83 -5.63
CA ASN A 15 -11.91 6.87 -4.67
C ASN A 15 -11.36 6.58 -3.27
N GLU A 16 -11.39 5.31 -2.84
CA GLU A 16 -10.82 4.89 -1.56
C GLU A 16 -9.31 5.13 -1.52
N LEU A 17 -8.58 4.73 -2.57
CA LEU A 17 -7.14 4.94 -2.66
C LEU A 17 -6.77 6.43 -2.68
N VAL A 18 -7.62 7.29 -3.26
CA VAL A 18 -7.45 8.76 -3.20
C VAL A 18 -7.58 9.27 -1.76
N GLU A 19 -8.53 8.76 -0.98
CA GLU A 19 -8.68 9.13 0.43
C GLU A 19 -7.51 8.64 1.28
N ILE A 20 -7.06 7.39 1.09
CA ILE A 20 -5.84 6.87 1.74
C ILE A 20 -4.64 7.74 1.39
N ARG A 21 -4.47 8.10 0.12
CA ARG A 21 -3.40 9.02 -0.30
C ARG A 21 -3.50 10.34 0.44
N ARG A 22 -4.69 10.95 0.50
CA ARG A 22 -4.89 12.25 1.17
C ARG A 22 -4.56 12.19 2.65
N ASP A 23 -5.00 11.14 3.35
CA ASP A 23 -4.68 10.91 4.76
C ASP A 23 -3.17 10.77 5.01
N LEU A 24 -2.49 9.92 4.23
CA LEU A 24 -1.05 9.72 4.36
C LEU A 24 -0.25 11.01 4.08
N HIS A 25 -0.72 11.85 3.17
CA HIS A 25 -0.11 13.17 2.91
C HIS A 25 -0.42 14.21 3.98
N GLN A 26 -1.61 14.15 4.60
CA GLN A 26 -2.00 15.05 5.68
C GLN A 26 -1.24 14.75 6.98
N TYR A 27 -0.93 13.48 7.23
CA TYR A 27 -0.19 13.03 8.42
C TYR A 27 1.05 12.21 8.01
N PRO A 28 2.08 12.89 7.46
CA PRO A 28 3.30 12.22 7.02
C PRO A 28 4.15 11.77 8.21
N GLU A 29 4.78 10.60 8.09
CA GLU A 29 5.74 10.08 9.05
C GLU A 29 7.17 10.10 8.48
N LEU A 30 8.14 10.33 9.37
CA LEU A 30 9.56 10.38 9.04
C LEU A 30 10.17 8.99 8.92
N ALA A 31 11.28 8.90 8.16
CA ALA A 31 12.17 7.76 8.09
C ALA A 31 12.40 7.09 9.47
N GLY A 32 12.02 5.83 9.62
CA GLY A 32 12.20 5.02 10.82
C GLY A 32 11.15 5.26 11.93
N ASN A 33 10.09 6.03 11.66
CA ASN A 33 9.00 6.31 12.60
C ASN A 33 7.60 6.06 11.99
N GLU A 34 7.51 5.27 10.91
CA GLU A 34 6.31 5.09 10.08
C GLU A 34 5.30 4.08 10.65
N LYS A 35 5.09 4.13 11.97
CA LYS A 35 4.26 3.15 12.67
C LYS A 35 2.81 3.19 12.19
N ARG A 36 2.24 4.38 12.04
CA ARG A 36 0.84 4.57 11.62
C ARG A 36 0.64 4.13 10.17
N THR A 37 1.56 4.53 9.30
CA THR A 37 1.54 4.23 7.87
C THR A 37 1.67 2.72 7.64
N ALA A 38 2.60 2.06 8.32
CA ALA A 38 2.76 0.62 8.22
C ALA A 38 1.54 -0.14 8.75
N THR A 39 0.94 0.31 9.86
CA THR A 39 -0.31 -0.29 10.39
C THR A 39 -1.44 -0.16 9.37
N LEU A 40 -1.65 1.04 8.82
CA LEU A 40 -2.68 1.29 7.81
C LEU A 40 -2.51 0.37 6.59
N VAL A 41 -1.28 0.26 6.07
CA VAL A 41 -1.00 -0.60 4.91
C VAL A 41 -1.18 -2.09 5.25
N ALA A 42 -0.73 -2.54 6.42
CA ALA A 42 -0.90 -3.92 6.84
C ALA A 42 -2.39 -4.29 6.97
N ASP A 43 -3.19 -3.42 7.59
CA ASP A 43 -4.62 -3.65 7.77
C ASP A 43 -5.36 -3.66 6.43
N TYR A 44 -5.05 -2.72 5.54
CA TYR A 44 -5.61 -2.70 4.18
C TYR A 44 -5.31 -3.99 3.40
N LEU A 45 -4.06 -4.49 3.46
CA LEU A 45 -3.69 -5.75 2.79
C LEU A 45 -4.39 -6.97 3.42
N LYS A 46 -4.64 -6.97 4.73
CA LYS A 46 -5.42 -8.02 5.41
C LYS A 46 -6.89 -7.99 5.00
N GLU A 47 -7.48 -6.80 4.83
CA GLU A 47 -8.86 -6.64 4.35
C GLU A 47 -9.03 -7.19 2.92
N LEU A 48 -7.99 -7.05 2.09
CA LEU A 48 -7.90 -7.70 0.77
C LEU A 48 -7.63 -9.22 0.85
N GLN A 49 -7.61 -9.80 2.04
CA GLN A 49 -7.44 -11.24 2.30
C GLN A 49 -6.07 -11.78 1.86
N LEU A 50 -5.04 -10.94 1.88
CA LEU A 50 -3.67 -11.36 1.62
C LEU A 50 -3.03 -11.95 2.88
N GLU A 51 -2.03 -12.80 2.69
CA GLU A 51 -1.12 -13.17 3.77
C GLU A 51 -0.18 -11.99 4.02
N VAL A 52 -0.18 -11.44 5.24
CA VAL A 52 0.57 -10.22 5.57
C VAL A 52 1.64 -10.51 6.60
N HIS A 53 2.87 -10.11 6.27
CA HIS A 53 4.02 -10.12 7.16
C HIS A 53 4.40 -8.69 7.52
N GLU A 54 4.43 -8.40 8.82
CA GLU A 54 4.76 -7.08 9.38
C GLU A 54 6.13 -7.09 10.06
N ASN A 55 6.61 -5.90 10.39
CA ASN A 55 7.85 -5.68 11.13
C ASN A 55 9.13 -6.18 10.43
N ILE A 56 9.13 -6.20 9.09
CA ILE A 56 10.29 -6.63 8.31
C ILE A 56 11.32 -5.50 8.29
N GLY A 57 12.40 -5.64 9.05
CA GLY A 57 13.48 -4.66 9.10
C GLY A 57 13.05 -3.29 9.65
N GLY A 58 12.11 -3.26 10.59
CA GLY A 58 11.52 -2.02 11.13
C GLY A 58 10.03 -2.00 10.86
N TYR A 59 9.54 -1.00 10.12
CA TYR A 59 8.11 -0.87 9.76
C TYR A 59 7.78 -1.43 8.37
N GLY A 60 8.60 -2.35 7.84
CA GLY A 60 8.35 -2.99 6.55
C GLY A 60 7.15 -3.94 6.60
N VAL A 61 6.33 -3.90 5.54
CA VAL A 61 5.14 -4.74 5.36
C VAL A 61 5.24 -5.45 4.01
N VAL A 62 4.91 -6.75 3.98
CA VAL A 62 4.83 -7.56 2.76
C VAL A 62 3.48 -8.28 2.73
N GLY A 63 2.70 -8.05 1.67
CA GLY A 63 1.50 -8.82 1.36
C GLY A 63 1.78 -9.87 0.27
N ILE A 64 1.31 -11.09 0.48
CA ILE A 64 1.51 -12.23 -0.43
C ILE A 64 0.15 -12.70 -0.93
N LEU A 65 0.00 -12.70 -2.26
CA LEU A 65 -1.08 -13.38 -2.96
C LEU A 65 -0.54 -14.71 -3.52
N ASP A 66 -0.86 -15.82 -2.86
CA ASP A 66 -0.57 -17.16 -3.39
C ASP A 66 -1.79 -17.71 -4.14
N THR A 67 -1.60 -18.04 -5.42
CA THR A 67 -2.66 -18.62 -6.25
C THR A 67 -2.79 -20.14 -6.08
N GLY A 68 -1.87 -20.78 -5.34
CA GLY A 68 -1.77 -22.23 -5.18
C GLY A 68 -1.36 -22.98 -6.46
N LYS A 69 -1.03 -22.26 -7.54
CA LYS A 69 -0.66 -22.82 -8.84
C LYS A 69 0.84 -22.63 -9.09
N PRO A 70 1.54 -23.63 -9.67
CA PRO A 70 2.94 -23.46 -10.04
C PRO A 70 3.09 -22.38 -11.11
N GLY A 71 4.10 -21.51 -10.98
CA GLY A 71 4.28 -20.39 -11.90
C GLY A 71 5.41 -19.44 -11.50
N LYS A 72 5.51 -18.35 -12.25
CA LYS A 72 6.46 -17.26 -11.97
C LYS A 72 6.01 -16.46 -10.74
N LYS A 73 6.97 -15.94 -9.99
CA LYS A 73 6.73 -15.03 -8.86
C LYS A 73 7.03 -13.59 -9.30
N ILE A 74 6.16 -12.66 -8.96
CA ILE A 74 6.30 -11.23 -9.24
C ILE A 74 6.23 -10.49 -7.91
N ALA A 75 7.09 -9.47 -7.73
CA ALA A 75 7.08 -8.60 -6.57
C ALA A 75 6.87 -7.15 -7.01
N TRP A 76 5.98 -6.46 -6.32
CA TRP A 76 5.82 -5.01 -6.42
C TRP A 76 6.32 -4.36 -5.14
N ARG A 77 7.01 -3.22 -5.30
CA ARG A 77 7.58 -2.48 -4.19
C ARG A 77 7.09 -1.04 -4.22
N ALA A 78 6.61 -0.57 -3.07
CA ALA A 78 6.33 0.82 -2.79
C ALA A 78 7.06 1.25 -1.51
N THR A 79 7.31 2.56 -1.37
CA THR A 79 7.94 3.14 -0.17
C THR A 79 6.87 3.79 0.71
N LEU A 80 6.93 3.56 2.02
CA LEU A 80 5.98 4.10 3.00
C LEU A 80 6.35 5.49 3.52
N THR A 81 7.64 5.82 3.46
CA THR A 81 8.25 6.91 4.20
C THR A 81 8.18 8.22 3.42
N HIS A 82 7.93 9.34 4.07
CA HIS A 82 8.05 10.66 3.46
C HIS A 82 9.41 11.28 3.76
N LEU A 83 10.11 11.77 2.74
CA LEU A 83 11.32 12.61 2.92
C LEU A 83 10.89 14.07 2.78
N LEU A 84 10.90 14.85 3.87
CA LEU A 84 10.70 16.30 3.79
C LEU A 84 11.91 16.93 3.08
N PRO A 85 11.66 17.84 2.12
CA PRO A 85 11.80 19.25 2.50
C PRO A 85 10.78 20.19 1.82
N SER A 86 10.24 21.12 2.61
CA SER A 86 9.77 22.48 2.23
C SER A 86 8.79 22.72 1.06
N LEU A 87 8.33 21.75 0.28
CA LEU A 87 7.33 22.02 -0.78
C LEU A 87 5.90 21.87 -0.28
N LYS A 88 5.24 23.02 -0.09
CA LYS A 88 3.79 23.16 -0.21
C LYS A 88 3.36 22.45 -1.50
N MET A 89 2.64 21.34 -1.37
CA MET A 89 1.94 20.77 -2.52
C MET A 89 0.70 21.60 -2.83
N ILE A 90 0.56 21.89 -4.11
CA ILE A 90 -0.59 22.48 -4.77
C ILE A 90 -1.85 21.70 -4.37
N GLN A 91 -2.87 22.44 -3.92
CA GLN A 91 -4.23 21.96 -3.70
C GLN A 91 -4.89 21.57 -5.02
#